data_AF-A0A5A7TNQ4-F1
#
_entry.id   AF-A0A5A7TNQ4-F1
#
_cell.length_a   1.000
_cell.length_b   1.000
_cell.length_c   1.000
_cell.angle_alpha   90.00
_cell.angle_beta   90.00
_cell.angle_gamma   90.00
#
_symmetry.space_group_name_H-M   'P 1'
#
loop_
_entity.id
_entity.type
_entity.pdbx_description
1 polymer ?
#
loop_
_entity_poly.entity_id
_entity_poly.type
_entity_poly.pdbx_seq_one_letter_code
_entity_poly.pdbx_strand_id
1 'polypeptide(L)'
;MIANSIRAQYEGPPKTSFMYSKSYTKRIDNLRMPHGYQPLKFQQIDGKDNPKQHITNFVETCLNAGSRGDQLVRQFVRSLKGNAFKWYTDLEPEVIDN
;
A
#
# COMPACT_ATOMS: atom_id res chain seq x y z
N MET A 1 20.61 -23.34 15.98
CA MET A 1 21.21 -22.54 14.89
C MET A 1 20.14 -21.79 14.08
N ILE A 2 19.14 -22.50 13.55
CA ILE A 2 18.02 -21.94 12.75
C ILE A 2 17.25 -20.83 13.48
N ALA A 3 16.91 -21.00 14.76
CA ALA A 3 16.16 -20.01 15.54
C ALA A 3 16.89 -18.66 15.72
N ASN A 4 18.23 -18.67 15.74
CA ASN A 4 19.02 -17.43 15.84
C ASN A 4 19.13 -16.74 14.47
N SER A 5 19.18 -17.51 13.37
CA SER A 5 19.13 -16.96 12.01
C SER A 5 17.77 -16.32 11.69
N ILE A 6 16.67 -16.94 12.10
CA ILE A 6 15.32 -16.38 11.93
C ILE A 6 15.16 -15.10 12.76
N ARG A 7 15.67 -15.09 14.00
CA ARG A 7 15.64 -13.88 14.86
C ARG A 7 16.48 -12.74 14.26
N ALA A 8 17.66 -13.04 13.72
CA ALA A 8 18.50 -12.04 13.07
C ALA A 8 17.87 -11.47 11.78
N GLN A 9 17.07 -12.26 11.06
CA GLN A 9 16.40 -11.81 9.82
C GLN A 9 15.12 -11.00 10.07
N TYR A 10 14.43 -11.21 11.20
CA TYR A 10 13.11 -10.60 11.46
C TYR A 10 13.03 -9.71 12.71
N GLU A 11 13.99 -9.78 13.64
CA GLU A 11 14.07 -8.97 14.87
C GLU A 11 15.32 -8.07 14.87
N GLY A 12 15.61 -7.42 13.73
CA GLY A 12 16.55 -6.30 13.69
C GLY A 12 16.03 -5.11 14.53
N PRO A 13 16.89 -4.13 14.86
CA PRO A 13 16.47 -2.94 15.58
C PRO A 13 15.21 -2.35 14.93
N PRO A 14 14.24 -1.82 15.69
CA PRO A 14 13.06 -1.20 15.11
C PRO A 14 13.57 -0.22 14.05
N LYS A 15 13.22 -0.44 12.77
CA LYS A 15 13.60 0.47 11.70
C LYS A 15 12.96 1.82 12.02
N THR A 16 13.69 2.66 12.75
CA THR A 16 13.35 4.03 13.08
C THR A 16 13.69 4.89 11.87
N SER A 17 12.99 4.61 10.79
CA SER A 17 12.83 5.49 9.64
C SER A 17 11.48 5.12 9.05
N PHE A 18 10.53 6.04 9.20
CA PHE A 18 9.17 5.96 8.67
C PHE A 18 9.08 5.89 7.13
N MET A 19 10.16 5.57 6.41
CA MET A 19 10.16 5.52 4.95
C MET A 19 10.37 4.08 4.47
N TYR A 20 9.26 3.39 4.23
CA TYR A 20 9.30 2.31 3.24
C TYR A 20 9.54 2.94 1.87
N SER A 21 10.32 2.26 1.03
CA SER A 21 10.47 2.68 -0.36
C SER A 21 9.13 2.52 -1.07
N LYS A 22 8.65 3.59 -1.69
CA LYS A 22 7.42 3.51 -2.48
C LYS A 22 7.68 2.57 -3.66
N SER A 23 6.81 1.58 -3.80
CA SER A 23 6.84 0.58 -4.88
C SER A 23 6.39 1.15 -6.24
N TYR A 24 6.26 2.47 -6.34
CA TYR A 24 5.91 3.20 -7.54
C TYR A 24 6.82 4.41 -7.75
N THR A 25 6.94 4.87 -9.00
CA THR A 25 7.83 5.97 -9.36
C THR A 25 7.34 7.32 -8.85
N LYS A 26 8.23 8.32 -8.88
CA LYS A 26 7.90 9.72 -8.56
C LYS A 26 6.82 10.31 -9.49
N ARG A 27 6.54 9.70 -10.66
CA ARG A 27 5.46 10.13 -11.56
C ARG A 27 4.12 10.08 -10.86
N ILE A 28 3.84 8.98 -10.15
CA ILE A 28 2.64 8.85 -9.32
C ILE A 28 2.61 9.97 -8.30
N ASP A 29 3.76 10.28 -7.68
CA ASP A 29 3.92 11.31 -6.66
C ASP A 29 3.65 12.75 -7.12
N ASN A 30 3.73 13.00 -8.42
CA ASN A 30 3.46 14.29 -9.03
C ASN A 30 2.02 14.43 -9.54
N LEU A 31 1.20 13.37 -9.49
CA LEU A 31 -0.21 13.45 -9.89
C LEU A 31 -1.01 14.30 -8.90
N ARG A 32 -1.55 15.42 -9.38
CA ARG A 32 -2.38 16.34 -8.60
C ARG A 32 -3.76 15.72 -8.32
N MET A 33 -4.12 15.60 -7.05
CA MET A 33 -5.47 15.19 -6.66
C MET A 33 -6.53 16.20 -7.15
N PRO A 34 -7.74 15.75 -7.51
CA PRO A 34 -8.81 16.63 -7.94
C PRO A 34 -9.16 17.67 -6.86
N HIS A 35 -9.65 18.83 -7.30
CA HIS A 35 -10.03 19.91 -6.39
C HIS A 35 -11.23 19.48 -5.54
N GLY A 36 -11.16 19.67 -4.22
CA GLY A 36 -12.18 19.18 -3.29
C GLY A 36 -12.06 17.70 -2.90
N TYR A 37 -10.95 17.04 -3.27
CA TYR A 37 -10.68 15.67 -2.84
C TYR A 37 -10.69 15.55 -1.32
N GLN A 38 -11.51 14.63 -0.82
CA GLN A 38 -11.45 14.19 0.57
C GLN A 38 -10.71 12.86 0.67
N PRO A 39 -9.86 12.68 1.70
CA PRO A 39 -9.22 11.39 1.95
C PRO A 39 -10.25 10.26 2.06
N LEU A 40 -10.22 9.35 1.09
CA LEU A 40 -11.09 8.17 1.08
C LEU A 40 -10.85 7.30 2.32
N LYS A 41 -11.93 6.75 2.90
CA LYS A 41 -11.84 5.76 3.96
C LYS A 41 -12.07 4.39 3.34
N PHE A 42 -11.10 3.50 3.51
CA PHE A 42 -11.17 2.12 3.03
C PHE A 42 -11.35 1.17 4.19
N GLN A 43 -12.06 0.08 3.95
CA GLN A 43 -11.95 -1.09 4.80
C GLN A 43 -10.54 -1.67 4.62
N GLN A 44 -9.80 -1.78 5.71
CA GLN A 44 -8.44 -2.32 5.69
C GLN A 44 -8.45 -3.85 5.73
N ILE A 45 -7.62 -4.48 4.90
CA ILE A 45 -7.41 -5.93 4.88
C ILE A 45 -6.06 -6.31 5.50
N ASP A 46 -6.01 -7.44 6.22
CA ASP A 46 -4.77 -7.95 6.82
C ASP A 46 -4.08 -9.05 6.00
N GLY A 47 -4.70 -9.49 4.90
CA GLY A 47 -4.25 -10.58 4.05
C GLY A 47 -4.99 -11.91 4.28
N LYS A 48 -5.90 -11.99 5.26
CA LYS A 48 -6.81 -13.13 5.48
C LYS A 48 -8.16 -12.95 4.80
N ASP A 49 -8.53 -11.71 4.52
CA ASP A 49 -9.76 -11.34 3.82
C ASP A 49 -9.72 -11.74 2.33
N ASN A 50 -10.88 -11.79 1.67
CA ASN A 50 -10.97 -12.11 0.25
C ASN A 50 -10.38 -10.97 -0.63
N PRO A 51 -9.27 -11.21 -1.36
CA PRO A 51 -8.61 -10.16 -2.13
C PRO A 51 -9.43 -9.70 -3.34
N LYS A 52 -10.24 -10.58 -3.95
CA LYS A 52 -11.08 -10.19 -5.10
C LYS A 52 -12.16 -9.20 -4.69
N GLN A 53 -12.85 -9.49 -3.59
CA GLN A 53 -13.86 -8.59 -3.04
C GLN A 53 -13.24 -7.26 -2.60
N HIS A 54 -12.05 -7.31 -1.99
CA HIS A 54 -11.31 -6.11 -1.63
C HIS A 54 -11.01 -5.21 -2.83
N ILE A 55 -10.49 -5.77 -3.93
CA ILE A 55 -10.18 -5.00 -5.14
C ILE A 55 -11.45 -4.37 -5.72
N THR A 56 -12.56 -5.11 -5.81
CA THR A 56 -13.84 -4.57 -6.27
C THR A 56 -14.28 -3.36 -5.43
N ASN A 57 -14.31 -3.53 -4.10
CA ASN A 57 -14.74 -2.46 -3.19
C ASN A 57 -13.79 -1.24 -3.23
N PHE A 58 -12.48 -1.49 -3.37
CA PHE A 58 -11.48 -0.44 -3.49
C PHE A 58 -11.69 0.40 -4.76
N VAL A 59 -11.85 -0.26 -5.91
CA VAL A 59 -12.09 0.41 -7.20
C VAL A 59 -13.40 1.19 -7.16
N GLU A 60 -14.47 0.59 -6.66
CA GLU A 60 -15.78 1.26 -6.53
C GLU A 60 -15.71 2.52 -5.66
N THR A 61 -15.07 2.42 -4.49
CA THR A 61 -14.87 3.56 -3.58
C THR A 61 -14.14 4.70 -4.28
N CYS A 62 -13.13 4.39 -5.09
CA CYS A 62 -12.36 5.40 -5.80
C CYS A 62 -13.13 6.02 -6.96
N LEU A 63 -13.88 5.22 -7.73
CA LEU A 63 -14.74 5.71 -8.80
C LEU A 63 -15.80 6.69 -8.26
N ASN A 64 -16.43 6.34 -7.14
CA ASN A 64 -17.43 7.19 -6.49
C ASN A 64 -16.87 8.53 -6.02
N ALA A 65 -15.59 8.58 -5.63
CA ALA A 65 -14.91 9.81 -5.24
C ALA A 65 -14.26 10.56 -6.43
N GLY A 66 -14.51 10.13 -7.67
CA GLY A 66 -13.95 10.75 -8.87
C GLY A 66 -12.44 10.59 -9.01
N SER A 67 -11.81 9.67 -8.26
CA SER A 67 -10.40 9.35 -8.38
C SER A 67 -10.18 8.50 -9.63
N ARG A 68 -9.28 8.92 -10.52
CA ARG A 68 -9.06 8.25 -11.82
C ARG A 68 -7.60 7.88 -12.05
N GLY A 69 -7.38 6.73 -12.68
CA GLY A 69 -6.08 6.27 -13.18
C GLY A 69 -5.05 6.01 -12.09
N ASP A 70 -3.82 6.43 -12.37
CA ASP A 70 -2.61 6.22 -11.56
C ASP A 70 -2.67 6.77 -10.13
N GLN A 71 -3.64 7.63 -9.82
CA GLN A 71 -3.89 8.16 -8.47
C GLN A 71 -4.33 7.09 -7.47
N LEU A 72 -4.93 6.00 -7.97
CA LEU A 72 -5.37 4.86 -7.17
C LEU A 72 -4.20 4.17 -6.45
N VAL A 73 -3.03 4.13 -7.09
CA VAL A 73 -1.83 3.47 -6.55
C VAL A 73 -1.45 4.04 -5.18
N ARG A 74 -1.60 5.37 -5.00
CA ARG A 74 -1.35 6.01 -3.71
C ARG A 74 -2.36 5.69 -2.63
N GLN A 75 -3.59 5.38 -3.02
CA GLN A 75 -4.67 5.11 -2.09
C GLN A 75 -4.66 3.65 -1.62
N PHE A 76 -4.12 2.75 -2.44
CA PHE A 76 -4.08 1.32 -2.15
C PHE A 76 -3.41 1.01 -0.82
N VAL A 77 -2.30 1.68 -0.48
CA VAL A 77 -1.62 1.47 0.81
C VAL A 77 -2.53 1.73 2.02
N ARG A 78 -3.54 2.62 1.88
CA ARG A 78 -4.48 2.97 2.96
C ARG A 78 -5.54 1.89 3.18
N SER A 79 -5.70 0.96 2.24
CA SER A 79 -6.61 -0.17 2.31
C SER A 79 -5.95 -1.43 2.89
N LEU A 80 -4.67 -1.35 3.30
CA LEU A 80 -3.90 -2.46 3.84
C LEU A 80 -3.59 -2.24 5.33
N LYS A 81 -3.52 -3.34 6.09
CA LYS A 81 -3.01 -3.40 7.46
C LYS A 81 -2.24 -4.70 7.68
N GLY A 82 -1.57 -4.84 8.82
CA GLY A 82 -0.95 -6.10 9.23
C GLY A 82 -0.03 -6.70 8.16
N ASN A 83 -0.20 -8.00 7.88
CA ASN A 83 0.66 -8.73 6.95
C ASN A 83 0.54 -8.23 5.50
N ALA A 84 -0.64 -7.82 5.06
CA ALA A 84 -0.82 -7.24 3.73
C ALA A 84 -0.07 -5.92 3.57
N PHE A 85 -0.08 -5.06 4.59
CA PHE A 85 0.72 -3.82 4.58
C PHE A 85 2.22 -4.14 4.56
N LYS A 86 2.67 -5.08 5.40
CA LYS A 86 4.08 -5.51 5.42
C LYS A 86 4.53 -6.02 4.04
N TRP A 87 3.75 -6.89 3.43
CA TRP A 87 4.01 -7.38 2.07
C TRP A 87 4.15 -6.24 1.06
N TYR A 88 3.26 -5.24 1.12
CA TYR A 88 3.31 -4.10 0.21
C TYR A 88 4.57 -3.24 0.39
N THR A 89 5.03 -3.06 1.63
CA THR A 89 6.26 -2.29 1.92
C THR A 89 7.55 -3.04 1.62
N ASP A 90 7.48 -4.36 1.48
CA ASP A 90 8.60 -5.24 1.10
C ASP A 90 8.71 -5.42 -0.43
N LEU A 91 7.80 -4.82 -1.21
CA LEU A 91 7.93 -4.79 -2.67
C LEU A 91 9.15 -3.98 -3.10
N GLU A 92 9.80 -4.43 -4.17
CA GLU A 92 10.87 -3.65 -4.80
C GLU A 92 10.34 -2.26 -5.23
N PRO A 93 11.17 -1.20 -5.15
CA PRO A 93 10.78 0.12 -5.64
C PRO A 93 10.40 0.09 -7.13
N GLU A 94 9.49 0.97 -7.55
CA GLU A 94 9.19 1.22 -8.97
C GLU A 94 8.70 0.00 -9.76
N VAL A 95 8.01 -0.95 -9.11
CA VAL A 95 7.45 -2.15 -9.76
C VAL A 95 5.97 -2.04 -10.12
N ILE A 96 5.24 -1.08 -9.54
CA ILE A 96 3.78 -1.01 -9.69
C ILE A 96 3.35 -0.26 -10.97
N ASP A 97 4.09 0.76 -11.37
CA ASP A 97 3.75 1.69 -12.45
C ASP A 97 4.77 1.71 -13.61
N ASN A 98 5.58 0.66 -13.71
CA ASN A 98 6.58 0.43 -14.76
C ASN A 98 6.00 -0.33 -15.95
#